data_AF-A0A257RVJ9-F1
#
_entry.id   AF-A0A257RVJ9-F1
#
_cell.length_a   1.000
_cell.length_b   1.000
_cell.length_c   1.000
_cell.angle_alpha   90.00
_cell.angle_beta   90.00
_cell.angle_gamma   90.00
#
_symmetry.space_group_name_H-M   'P 1'
#
loop_
_entity.id
_entity.type
_entity.pdbx_description
1 polymer ?
#
loop_
_entity_poly.entity_id
_entity_poly.type
_entity_poly.pdbx_seq_one_letter_code
_entity_poly.pdbx_strand_id
1 'polypeptide(L)' 'MQQGLREAFEAISPITDFTGRLSLELEFDPDDADLKSPPKFTVEECRQRATTYSQPIFVRARFLNSETGEIKEQTVFMG' A
#
# COMPACT_ATOMS: atom_id res chain seq x y z
N MET A 1 -5.45 10.95 -10.67
CA MET A 1 -4.27 10.22 -10.16
C MET A 1 -4.57 9.36 -8.93
N GLN A 2 -5.46 9.78 -8.01
CA GLN A 2 -5.86 8.96 -6.84
C GLN A 2 -6.50 7.62 -7.23
N GLN A 3 -7.24 7.59 -8.35
CA GLN A 3 -7.88 6.39 -8.86
C GLN A 3 -6.92 5.35 -9.43
N GLY A 4 -5.89 5.76 -10.19
CA GLY A 4 -5.02 4.80 -10.89
C GLY A 4 -4.22 3.89 -9.96
N LEU A 5 -3.76 4.40 -8.80
CA LEU A 5 -3.03 3.58 -7.84
C LEU A 5 -3.98 2.60 -7.12
N ARG A 6 -5.16 3.08 -6.72
CA ARG A 6 -6.21 2.25 -6.14
C ARG A 6 -6.65 1.15 -7.10
N GLU A 7 -6.93 1.49 -8.36
CA GLU A 7 -7.30 0.56 -9.43
C GLU A 7 -6.20 -0.47 -9.68
N ALA A 8 -4.93 -0.07 -9.65
CA ALA A 8 -3.81 -0.99 -9.81
C ALA A 8 -3.75 -2.02 -8.67
N PHE A 9 -3.99 -1.61 -7.42
CA PHE A 9 -4.05 -2.52 -6.28
C PHE A 9 -5.29 -3.43 -6.33
N GLU A 10 -6.46 -2.89 -6.71
CA GLU A 10 -7.68 -3.66 -6.91
C GLU A 10 -7.52 -4.69 -8.05
N ALA A 11 -6.75 -4.37 -9.11
CA ALA A 11 -6.54 -5.27 -10.24
C ALA A 11 -5.65 -6.49 -9.92
N ILE A 12 -4.73 -6.36 -8.95
CA ILE A 12 -3.87 -7.47 -8.52
C ILE A 12 -4.45 -8.24 -7.34
N SER A 13 -5.47 -7.70 -6.66
CA SER A 13 -6.06 -8.27 -5.45
C SER A 13 -7.36 -9.04 -5.75
N PRO A 14 -7.63 -10.17 -5.08
CA PRO A 14 -6.73 -10.88 -4.18
C PRO A 14 -5.65 -11.68 -4.94
N ILE A 15 -4.45 -11.73 -4.38
CA ILE A 15 -3.38 -12.61 -4.85
C ILE A 15 -3.57 -13.95 -4.14
N THR A 16 -3.90 -15.00 -4.88
CA THR A 16 -4.10 -16.34 -4.32
C THR A 16 -2.98 -17.28 -4.74
N ASP A 17 -2.60 -18.20 -3.85
CA ASP A 17 -1.66 -19.26 -4.17
C ASP A 17 -2.29 -20.32 -5.11
N PHE A 18 -1.47 -21.24 -5.63
CA PHE A 18 -1.92 -22.28 -6.57
C PHE A 18 -2.92 -23.28 -5.96
N THR A 19 -2.95 -23.42 -4.63
CA THR A 19 -3.91 -24.30 -3.94
C THR A 19 -5.22 -23.61 -3.59
N GLY A 20 -5.31 -22.28 -3.69
CA GLY A 20 -6.48 -21.51 -3.31
C GLY A 20 -6.63 -21.30 -1.79
N ARG A 21 -5.61 -21.66 -1.00
CA ARG A 21 -5.69 -21.71 0.47
C ARG A 21 -5.12 -20.47 1.14
N LEU A 22 -4.14 -19.84 0.51
CA LEU A 22 -3.54 -18.61 0.97
C LEU A 22 -3.97 -17.48 0.05
N SER A 23 -4.55 -16.44 0.62
CA SER A 23 -4.90 -15.23 -0.13
C SER A 23 -4.31 -13.99 0.53
N LEU A 24 -3.80 -13.09 -0.30
CA LEU A 24 -3.29 -11.80 0.09
C LEU A 24 -4.15 -10.73 -0.58
N GLU A 25 -4.88 -9.99 0.23
CA GLU A 25 -5.63 -8.82 -0.18
C GLU A 25 -4.80 -7.57 0.06
N LEU A 26 -4.75 -6.70 -0.95
CA LEU A 26 -4.10 -5.41 -0.89
C LEU A 26 -5.15 -4.32 -1.06
N GLU A 27 -5.24 -3.42 -0.09
CA GLU A 27 -6.18 -2.32 -0.09
C GLU A 27 -5.45 -0.99 0.06
N PHE A 28 -5.72 -0.08 -0.87
CA PHE A 28 -5.18 1.27 -0.86
C PHE A 28 -6.32 2.29 -0.88
N ASP A 29 -6.40 3.08 0.18
CA ASP A 29 -7.32 4.21 0.27
C ASP A 29 -6.52 5.52 0.11
N PRO A 30 -6.74 6.29 -0.98
CA PRO A 30 -6.03 7.54 -1.22
C PRO A 30 -6.41 8.69 -0.28
N ASP A 31 -7.52 8.56 0.46
CA ASP A 31 -8.01 9.56 1.42
C ASP A 31 -7.61 9.22 2.86
N ASP A 32 -7.00 8.05 3.07
CA ASP A 32 -6.45 7.64 4.35
C ASP A 32 -5.05 8.24 4.59
N ALA A 33 -4.93 9.03 5.65
CA ALA A 33 -3.70 9.74 6.01
C ALA A 33 -2.56 8.81 6.47
N ASP A 34 -2.88 7.63 6.98
CA ASP A 34 -1.90 6.62 7.37
C ASP A 34 -1.38 5.86 6.14
N LEU A 35 -2.19 5.74 5.09
CA LEU A 35 -1.78 5.13 3.82
C LEU A 35 -1.10 6.11 2.87
N LYS A 36 -1.45 7.39 2.96
CA LYS A 36 -0.89 8.45 2.13
C LYS A 36 -0.48 9.63 3.00
N SER A 37 0.64 9.45 3.70
CA SER A 37 1.16 10.49 4.56
C SER A 37 1.74 11.66 3.75
N PRO A 38 1.72 12.89 4.30
CA PRO A 38 2.23 14.05 3.59
C PRO A 38 3.73 13.92 3.26
N PRO A 39 4.20 14.65 2.24
CA PRO A 39 5.62 14.70 1.88
C PRO A 39 6.49 15.06 3.09
N LYS A 40 7.62 14.37 3.23
CA LYS A 40 8.54 14.58 4.37
C LYS A 40 9.23 15.95 4.36
N PHE A 41 9.36 16.54 3.18
CA PHE A 41 10.04 17.82 2.95
C PHE A 41 9.24 18.66 1.98
N THR A 42 9.38 19.96 2.07
CA THR A 42 8.84 20.91 1.10
C THR A 42 9.69 20.94 -0.18
N VAL A 43 9.12 21.45 -1.27
CA VAL A 43 9.83 21.58 -2.55
C VAL A 43 11.09 22.44 -2.43
N GLU A 44 11.05 23.49 -1.59
CA GLU A 44 12.19 24.38 -1.36
C GLU A 44 13.34 23.66 -0.64
N GLU A 45 13.04 22.89 0.40
CA GLU A 45 14.02 22.07 1.11
C GLU A 45 14.63 21.00 0.20
N CYS A 46 13.82 20.33 -0.62
CA CYS A 46 14.29 19.36 -1.61
C CYS A 46 15.27 20.01 -2.60
N ARG A 47 14.97 21.24 -3.07
CA ARG A 47 15.84 21.99 -3.99
C ARG A 47 17.16 22.40 -3.34
N GLN A 48 17.14 22.86 -2.09
CA GLN A 48 18.34 23.27 -1.37
C GLN A 48 19.25 22.08 -1.00
N ARG A 49 18.65 20.94 -0.66
CA ARG A 49 19.36 19.74 -0.19
C ARG A 49 19.65 18.72 -1.30
N ALA A 50 19.35 19.06 -2.56
CA ALA A 50 19.44 18.16 -3.71
C ALA A 50 18.78 16.79 -3.47
N THR A 51 17.58 16.80 -2.86
CA THR A 51 16.79 15.62 -2.51
C THR A 51 15.55 15.52 -3.38
N THR A 52 15.02 14.31 -3.56
CA THR A 52 13.77 14.09 -4.33
C THR A 52 12.56 14.46 -3.48
N TYR A 53 11.64 15.25 -4.04
CA TYR A 53 10.35 15.52 -3.42
C TYR A 53 9.44 14.30 -3.62
N SER A 54 9.24 13.53 -2.55
CA SER A 54 8.40 12.33 -2.55
C SER A 54 7.49 12.27 -1.31
N GLN A 55 6.41 11.51 -1.43
CA GLN A 55 5.52 11.18 -0.34
C GLN A 55 5.57 9.66 -0.13
N PRO A 56 5.61 9.18 1.13
CA PRO A 56 5.55 7.76 1.41
C PRO A 56 4.14 7.22 1.16
N ILE A 57 4.06 6.03 0.60
CA ILE A 57 2.82 5.30 0.33
C ILE A 57 2.84 4.01 1.15
N PHE A 58 1.72 3.73 1.80
CA PHE A 58 1.46 2.48 2.48
C PHE A 58 0.19 1.82 1.95
N VAL A 59 0.09 0.52 2.15
CA VAL A 59 -1.05 -0.31 1.73
C VAL A 59 -1.45 -1.20 2.90
N ARG A 60 -2.76 -1.40 3.12
CA ARG A 60 -3.26 -2.41 4.05
C ARG A 60 -3.16 -3.77 3.38
N ALA A 61 -2.31 -4.64 3.91
CA ALA A 61 -2.17 -6.01 3.47
C ALA A 61 -2.89 -6.95 4.45
N ARG A 62 -3.86 -7.72 3.94
CA ARG A 62 -4.57 -8.75 4.70
C ARG A 62 -4.24 -10.12 4.12
N PHE A 63 -3.55 -10.93 4.91
CA PHE A 63 -3.20 -12.29 4.57
C PHE A 63 -4.15 -13.26 5.27
N LEU A 64 -4.85 -14.06 4.49
CA LEU A 64 -5.82 -15.05 4.94
C LEU A 64 -5.29 -16.46 4.64
N ASN A 65 -5.19 -17.28 5.69
CA ASN A 65 -4.93 -18.71 5.56
C ASN A 65 -6.22 -19.48 5.84
N SER A 66 -6.82 -20.07 4.80
CA SER A 66 -8.07 -20.82 4.93
C SER A 66 -7.91 -22.17 5.63
N GLU A 67 -6.70 -22.72 5.73
CA GLU A 67 -6.44 -23.99 6.43
C GLU A 67 -6.45 -23.82 7.95
N THR A 68 -5.84 -22.74 8.43
CA THR A 68 -5.77 -22.45 9.87
C THR A 68 -6.87 -21.50 10.33
N GLY A 69 -7.51 -20.78 9.41
CA GLY A 69 -8.42 -19.67 9.70
C GLY A 69 -7.70 -18.41 10.20
N GLU A 70 -6.36 -18.37 10.10
CA GLU A 70 -5.57 -17.24 10.59
C GLU A 70 -5.67 -16.06 9.63
N ILE A 71 -5.96 -14.88 10.18
CA ILE A 71 -5.97 -13.60 9.46
C ILE A 71 -4.85 -12.74 10.03
N LYS A 72 -3.93 -12.31 9.17
CA LYS A 72 -2.89 -11.33 9.52
C LYS A 72 -3.12 -10.06 8.75
N GLU A 73 -3.30 -8.96 9.46
CA GLU A 73 -3.40 -7.63 8.88
C GLU A 73 -2.14 -6.83 9.25
N GLN A 74 -1.56 -6.17 8.25
CA GLN A 74 -0.41 -5.31 8.44
C GLN A 74 -0.41 -4.17 7.43
N THR A 75 -0.04 -2.97 7.89
CA THR A 75 0.27 -1.83 7.01
C THR A 75 1.69 -1.99 6.47
N VAL A 76 1.82 -2.09 5.15
CA VAL A 76 3.10 -2.31 4.45
C VAL A 76 3.52 -1.04 3.72
N PHE A 77 4.79 -0.66 3.85
CA PHE A 77 5.38 0.47 3.15
C PHE A 77 5.74 0.09 1.70
N MET A 78 5.27 0.88 0.73
CA MET A 78 5.40 0.60 -0.71
C MET A 78 6.29 1.60 -1.47
N GLY A 79 6.80 2.64 -0.81
CA GLY A 79 7.73 3.62 -1.40
C GLY A 79 7.43 5.07 -1.03
#